data_AF-A0A1B8J9M8-F1
#
_entry.id   AF-A0A1B8J9M8-F1
#
_cell.length_a   1.000
_cell.length_b   1.000
_cell.length_c   1.000
_cell.angle_alpha   90.00
_cell.angle_beta   90.00
_cell.angle_gamma   90.00
#
_symmetry.space_group_name_H-M   'P 1'
#
loop_
_entity.id
_entity.type
_entity.pdbx_description
1 polymer ?
#
loop_
_entity_poly.entity_id
_entity_poly.type
_entity_poly.pdbx_seq_one_letter_code
_entity_poly.pdbx_strand_id
1 'polypeptide(L)'
;MPATLEPALSTTLASQPELFATNHAYFGVFILLALSFVAFNYTLKIQRFISRKIARKNRDKLKLAPYECGPVPLKQPARISHHFFIIALLFVLFDIEVVFMIPWAIVYKSFVENGAGAFVFIEMLSFVGLLVVGLIYAWKKGALQWQDNKLSNPVMGKVDSANMDSANMDSANSATNFINKSAAESSFARESSQTHAHHTQDIRSKNV
;
A
#
# COMPACT_ATOMS: atom_id res chain seq x y z
N MET A 1 39.58 -40.94 -59.51
CA MET A 1 38.83 -41.41 -58.34
C MET A 1 38.91 -40.33 -57.25
N PRO A 2 37.78 -39.76 -56.79
CA PRO A 2 37.77 -38.74 -55.74
C PRO A 2 37.45 -39.37 -54.37
N ALA A 3 38.37 -39.28 -53.42
CA ALA A 3 38.23 -39.59 -51.99
C ALA A 3 39.59 -39.17 -51.38
N THR A 4 39.77 -38.32 -50.37
CA THR A 4 39.00 -38.00 -49.16
C THR A 4 39.62 -36.71 -48.58
N LEU A 5 38.95 -35.56 -48.64
CA LEU A 5 39.36 -34.34 -47.91
C LEU A 5 38.20 -33.74 -47.11
N GLU A 6 37.19 -34.56 -46.78
CA GLU A 6 36.01 -34.15 -46.03
C GLU A 6 36.01 -34.33 -44.50
N PRO A 7 36.89 -35.11 -43.82
CA PRO A 7 36.73 -35.30 -42.37
C PRO A 7 37.27 -34.15 -41.50
N ALA A 8 38.02 -33.20 -42.08
CA ALA A 8 38.66 -32.13 -41.32
C ALA A 8 37.77 -30.88 -41.13
N LEU A 9 36.74 -30.69 -41.96
CA LEU A 9 35.86 -29.51 -41.86
C LEU A 9 34.63 -29.75 -40.99
N SER A 10 34.26 -31.01 -40.74
CA SER A 10 33.11 -31.38 -39.91
C SER A 10 33.44 -31.46 -38.41
N THR A 11 34.70 -31.69 -38.05
CA THR A 11 35.14 -31.82 -36.65
C THR A 11 35.45 -30.47 -35.97
N THR A 12 35.64 -29.40 -36.74
CA THR A 12 35.92 -28.06 -36.18
C THR A 12 34.65 -27.27 -35.87
N LEU A 13 33.59 -27.45 -36.65
CA LEU A 13 32.29 -26.80 -36.43
C LEU A 13 31.51 -27.36 -35.23
N ALA A 14 31.78 -28.61 -34.84
CA ALA A 14 31.13 -29.27 -33.70
C ALA A 14 31.71 -28.85 -32.33
N SER A 15 32.89 -28.21 -32.29
CA SER A 15 33.60 -27.87 -31.04
C SER A 15 33.56 -26.38 -30.67
N GLN A 16 32.86 -25.53 -31.43
CA GLN A 16 32.79 -24.08 -31.17
C GLN A 16 31.72 -23.57 -30.17
N PRO A 17 30.82 -24.35 -29.52
CA PRO A 17 29.91 -23.75 -28.55
C PRO A 17 30.60 -23.32 -27.24
N GLU A 18 31.77 -23.89 -26.93
CA GLU A 18 32.51 -23.62 -25.69
C GLU A 18 33.45 -22.39 -25.79
N LEU A 19 33.72 -21.89 -27.00
CA LEU A 19 34.70 -20.81 -27.23
C LEU A 19 34.11 -19.41 -27.01
N PHE A 20 32.81 -19.22 -27.31
CA PHE A 20 32.13 -17.94 -27.04
C PHE A 20 31.80 -17.74 -25.55
N ALA A 21 31.58 -18.83 -24.79
CA ALA A 21 31.26 -18.76 -23.37
C ALA A 21 32.49 -18.46 -22.49
N THR A 22 33.68 -18.86 -22.92
CA THR A 22 34.92 -18.77 -22.13
C THR A 22 35.73 -17.49 -22.38
N ASN A 23 35.57 -16.85 -23.55
CA ASN A 23 36.35 -15.64 -23.91
C ASN A 23 35.82 -14.33 -23.31
N HIS A 24 34.59 -14.31 -22.80
CA HIS A 24 34.00 -13.12 -22.16
C HIS A 24 33.38 -13.51 -20.81
N ALA A 25 34.11 -13.24 -19.72
CA ALA A 25 33.68 -13.59 -18.35
C ALA A 25 32.27 -13.10 -17.97
N TYR A 26 31.77 -12.04 -18.63
CA TYR A 26 30.44 -11.45 -18.39
C TYR A 26 29.32 -12.05 -19.27
N PHE A 27 29.66 -12.83 -20.30
CA PHE A 27 28.69 -13.38 -21.23
C PHE A 27 27.71 -14.34 -20.54
N GLY A 28 28.20 -15.19 -19.65
CA GLY A 28 27.35 -16.09 -18.86
C GLY A 28 26.35 -15.34 -17.97
N VAL A 29 26.79 -14.27 -17.30
CA VAL A 29 25.91 -13.43 -16.45
C VAL A 29 24.82 -12.76 -17.28
N PHE A 30 25.17 -12.26 -18.47
CA PHE A 30 24.20 -11.66 -19.39
C PHE A 30 23.14 -12.66 -19.84
N ILE A 31 23.55 -13.89 -20.21
CA ILE A 31 22.62 -14.96 -20.60
C ILE A 31 21.69 -15.35 -19.44
N LEU A 32 22.22 -15.48 -18.23
CA LEU A 32 21.42 -15.77 -17.03
C LEU A 32 20.40 -14.66 -16.73
N LEU A 33 20.79 -13.40 -16.88
CA LEU A 33 19.90 -12.26 -16.70
C LEU A 33 18.78 -12.27 -17.75
N ALA A 34 19.13 -12.48 -19.03
CA ALA A 34 18.17 -12.57 -20.12
C ALA A 34 17.18 -13.71 -19.91
N LEU A 35 17.66 -14.91 -19.57
CA LEU A 35 16.82 -16.06 -19.26
C LEU A 35 15.90 -15.80 -18.07
N SER A 36 16.41 -15.18 -17.00
CA SER A 36 15.61 -14.82 -15.82
C SER A 36 14.50 -13.84 -16.17
N PHE A 37 14.80 -12.81 -16.96
CA PHE A 37 13.82 -11.84 -17.42
C PHE A 37 12.73 -12.49 -18.27
N VAL A 38 13.13 -13.37 -19.20
CA VAL A 38 12.22 -14.12 -20.06
C VAL A 38 11.33 -15.05 -19.23
N ALA A 39 11.92 -15.86 -18.35
CA ALA A 39 11.20 -16.80 -17.50
C ALA A 39 10.21 -16.08 -16.57
N PHE A 40 10.60 -14.95 -15.97
CA PHE A 40 9.71 -14.15 -15.11
C PHE A 40 8.49 -13.64 -15.88
N ASN A 41 8.71 -13.06 -17.06
CA ASN A 41 7.63 -12.57 -17.92
C ASN A 41 6.69 -13.69 -18.38
N TYR A 42 7.22 -14.84 -18.79
CA TYR A 42 6.40 -15.99 -19.21
C TYR A 42 5.60 -16.56 -18.04
N THR A 43 6.22 -16.71 -16.87
CA THR A 43 5.55 -17.20 -15.65
C THR A 43 4.36 -16.30 -15.28
N LEU A 44 4.57 -14.99 -15.26
CA LEU A 44 3.48 -14.04 -14.99
C LEU A 44 2.36 -14.11 -16.04
N LYS A 45 2.69 -14.25 -17.33
CA LYS A 45 1.69 -14.37 -18.41
C LYS A 45 0.89 -15.67 -18.29
N ILE A 46 1.56 -16.80 -18.04
CA ILE A 46 0.94 -18.11 -17.84
C ILE A 46 0.03 -18.09 -16.62
N GLN A 47 0.52 -17.60 -15.48
CA GLN A 47 -0.29 -17.46 -14.26
C GLN A 47 -1.51 -16.57 -14.51
N ARG A 48 -1.33 -15.41 -15.14
CA ARG A 48 -2.43 -14.50 -15.50
C ARG A 48 -3.42 -15.14 -16.48
N PHE A 49 -2.97 -15.99 -17.39
CA PHE A 49 -3.83 -16.69 -18.35
C PHE A 49 -4.66 -17.79 -17.67
N ILE A 50 -4.00 -18.65 -16.90
CA ILE A 50 -4.63 -19.73 -16.13
C ILE A 50 -5.62 -19.14 -15.12
N SER A 51 -5.21 -18.16 -14.32
CA SER A 51 -6.10 -17.50 -13.35
C SER A 51 -7.31 -16.87 -14.02
N ARG A 52 -7.19 -16.24 -15.20
CA ARG A 52 -8.36 -15.68 -15.91
C ARG A 52 -9.29 -16.74 -16.48
N LYS A 53 -8.77 -17.91 -16.86
CA LYS A 53 -9.56 -19.01 -17.43
C LYS A 53 -10.32 -19.79 -16.35
N ILE A 54 -9.73 -19.94 -15.17
CA ILE A 54 -10.31 -20.70 -14.04
C ILE A 54 -11.14 -19.81 -13.11
N ALA A 55 -10.74 -18.56 -12.88
CA ALA A 55 -11.39 -17.72 -11.88
C ALA A 55 -12.78 -17.24 -12.32
N ARG A 56 -13.76 -17.36 -11.40
CA ARG A 56 -15.08 -16.75 -11.54
C ARG A 56 -14.95 -15.22 -11.42
N LYS A 57 -15.09 -14.54 -12.55
CA LYS A 57 -14.82 -13.11 -12.71
C LYS A 57 -16.02 -12.26 -12.25
N ASN A 58 -16.30 -12.22 -10.95
CA ASN A 58 -17.27 -11.29 -10.37
C ASN A 58 -16.58 -9.92 -10.17
N ARG A 59 -16.95 -8.94 -11.00
CA ARG A 59 -16.41 -7.57 -11.00
C ARG A 59 -17.30 -6.61 -10.20
N ASP A 60 -17.67 -7.00 -9.00
CA ASP A 60 -18.49 -6.16 -8.15
C ASP A 60 -17.67 -4.92 -7.73
N LYS A 61 -18.28 -3.74 -7.84
CA LYS A 61 -17.62 -2.47 -7.52
C LYS A 61 -17.04 -2.45 -6.10
N LEU A 62 -17.71 -3.13 -5.17
CA LEU A 62 -17.29 -3.25 -3.77
C LEU A 62 -16.05 -4.15 -3.61
N LYS A 63 -15.91 -5.20 -4.42
CA LYS A 63 -14.74 -6.10 -4.42
C LYS A 63 -13.50 -5.46 -5.06
N LEU A 64 -13.71 -4.46 -5.92
CA LEU A 64 -12.67 -3.68 -6.57
C LEU A 64 -12.34 -2.38 -5.81
N ALA A 65 -13.10 -2.06 -4.77
CA ALA A 65 -12.82 -0.93 -3.91
C ALA A 65 -11.58 -1.22 -3.04
N PRO A 66 -10.83 -0.18 -2.64
CA PRO A 66 -9.78 -0.31 -1.63
C PRO A 66 -10.30 -1.02 -0.37
N TYR A 67 -9.44 -1.83 0.24
CA TYR A 67 -9.80 -2.73 1.33
C TYR A 67 -10.31 -1.98 2.58
N GLU A 68 -11.32 -2.59 3.24
CA GLU A 68 -11.92 -2.28 4.55
C GLU A 68 -11.80 -0.84 5.06
N CYS A 69 -12.63 0.07 4.53
CA CYS A 69 -12.92 1.36 5.19
C CYS A 69 -11.79 2.41 5.15
N GLY A 70 -10.80 2.26 4.27
CA GLY A 70 -9.91 3.35 3.92
C GLY A 70 -10.69 4.56 3.36
N PRO A 71 -10.23 5.80 3.55
CA PRO A 71 -10.89 6.97 2.99
C PRO A 71 -11.07 6.74 1.49
N VAL A 72 -12.31 6.93 1.00
CA VAL A 72 -12.59 6.89 -0.44
C VAL A 72 -11.53 7.74 -1.13
N PRO A 73 -10.89 7.26 -2.22
CA PRO A 73 -9.81 8.00 -2.85
C PRO A 73 -10.37 9.32 -3.39
N LEU A 74 -10.30 10.36 -2.56
CA LEU A 74 -10.62 11.70 -2.94
C LEU A 74 -9.58 12.08 -3.99
N LYS A 75 -9.97 12.81 -5.03
CA LYS A 75 -9.03 13.40 -6.02
C LYS A 75 -8.03 14.38 -5.39
N GLN A 76 -7.95 14.46 -4.07
CA GLN A 76 -6.96 15.26 -3.37
C GLN A 76 -5.58 14.63 -3.58
N PRO A 77 -4.58 15.41 -4.01
CA PRO A 77 -3.23 14.91 -4.11
C PRO A 77 -2.76 14.56 -2.69
N ALA A 78 -2.59 13.27 -2.41
CA ALA A 78 -1.90 12.82 -1.21
C ALA A 78 -0.49 13.43 -1.27
N ARG A 79 -0.26 14.50 -0.50
CA ARG A 79 1.06 15.12 -0.40
C ARG A 79 1.92 14.17 0.43
N ILE A 80 2.80 13.44 -0.25
CA ILE A 80 3.78 12.59 0.39
C ILE A 80 4.71 13.49 1.21
N SER A 81 4.98 13.13 2.46
CA SER A 81 5.87 13.89 3.33
C SER A 81 7.29 13.95 2.78
N HIS A 82 7.94 15.11 2.88
CA HIS A 82 9.32 15.33 2.42
C HIS A 82 10.36 14.46 3.15
N HIS A 83 10.02 13.86 4.29
CA HIS A 83 10.90 13.00 5.07
C HIS A 83 11.46 11.82 4.28
N PHE A 84 10.66 11.20 3.40
CA PHE A 84 11.13 10.10 2.54
C PHE A 84 12.22 10.55 1.57
N PHE A 85 12.17 11.79 1.08
CA PHE A 85 13.18 12.34 0.18
C PHE A 85 14.51 12.58 0.90
N ILE A 86 14.48 13.07 2.15
CA ILE A 86 15.71 13.34 2.92
C ILE A 86 16.45 12.03 3.24
N ILE A 87 15.72 10.96 3.58
CA ILE A 87 16.31 9.64 3.82
C ILE A 87 16.91 9.07 2.53
N ALA A 88 16.22 9.21 1.39
CA ALA A 88 16.75 8.78 0.09
C ALA A 88 18.01 9.57 -0.31
N LEU A 89 18.02 10.89 -0.09
CA LEU A 89 19.19 11.73 -0.37
C LEU A 89 20.38 11.34 0.53
N LEU A 90 20.13 11.05 1.80
CA LEU A 90 21.16 10.56 2.73
C LEU A 90 21.73 9.20 2.28
N PHE A 91 20.88 8.30 1.80
CA PHE A 91 21.32 7.00 1.27
C PHE A 91 22.21 7.17 0.03
N VAL A 92 21.83 8.01 -0.93
CA VAL A 92 22.64 8.28 -2.13
C VAL A 92 24.00 8.88 -1.76
N LEU A 93 24.02 9.77 -0.77
CA LEU A 93 25.26 10.40 -0.28
C LEU A 93 26.17 9.40 0.46
N PHE A 94 25.61 8.42 1.17
CA PHE A 94 26.39 7.32 1.75
C PHE A 94 26.85 6.30 0.69
N ASP A 95 26.05 6.03 -0.33
CA ASP A 95 26.36 5.06 -1.40
C ASP A 95 27.54 5.55 -2.26
N ILE A 96 27.54 6.83 -2.64
CA ILE A 96 28.62 7.40 -3.45
C ILE A 96 29.97 7.39 -2.70
N GLU A 97 29.95 7.54 -1.38
CA GLU A 97 31.14 7.42 -0.53
C GLU A 97 31.76 6.03 -0.60
N VAL A 98 30.93 4.98 -0.52
CA VAL A 98 31.39 3.60 -0.59
C VAL A 98 31.98 3.30 -1.96
N VAL A 99 31.40 3.85 -3.03
CA VAL A 99 31.96 3.75 -4.38
C VAL A 99 33.37 4.35 -4.43
N PHE A 100 33.63 5.47 -3.75
CA PHE A 100 34.97 6.06 -3.67
C PHE A 100 35.94 5.24 -2.81
N MET A 101 35.45 4.51 -1.81
CA MET A 101 36.30 3.61 -1.02
C MET A 101 36.82 2.40 -1.82
N ILE A 102 36.13 1.94 -2.86
CA ILE A 102 36.53 0.74 -3.60
C ILE A 102 37.90 0.93 -4.30
N PRO A 103 38.11 1.96 -5.15
CA PRO A 103 39.43 2.18 -5.77
C PRO A 103 40.53 2.39 -4.72
N TRP A 104 40.24 3.15 -3.66
CA TRP A 104 41.17 3.39 -2.56
C TRP A 104 41.61 2.08 -1.88
N ALA A 105 40.65 1.20 -1.56
CA ALA A 105 40.93 -0.07 -0.89
C ALA A 105 41.80 -1.01 -1.75
N ILE A 106 41.62 -0.97 -3.07
CA ILE A 106 42.40 -1.78 -4.01
C ILE A 106 43.87 -1.31 -4.07
N VAL A 107 44.11 0.01 -4.07
CA VAL A 107 45.47 0.56 -4.23
C VAL A 107 46.22 0.76 -2.91
N TYR A 108 45.54 0.68 -1.77
CA TYR A 108 46.09 0.94 -0.43
C TYR A 108 47.40 0.18 -0.18
N LYS A 109 47.46 -1.12 -0.55
CA LYS A 109 48.65 -1.96 -0.36
C LYS A 109 49.89 -1.36 -1.04
N SER A 110 49.74 -0.89 -2.28
CA SER A 110 50.84 -0.29 -3.04
C SER A 110 51.35 1.00 -2.39
N PHE A 111 50.47 1.82 -1.79
CA PHE A 111 50.90 3.05 -1.11
C PHE A 111 51.58 2.79 0.23
N VAL A 112 51.19 1.74 0.94
CA VAL A 112 51.88 1.31 2.18
C VAL A 112 53.31 0.87 1.88
N GLU A 113 53.52 0.10 0.82
CA GLU A 113 54.86 -0.34 0.39
C GLU A 113 55.77 0.83 -0.01
N ASN A 114 55.20 1.91 -0.57
CA ASN A 114 55.92 3.14 -0.92
C ASN A 114 56.14 4.11 0.26
N GLY A 115 55.79 3.72 1.50
CA GLY A 115 55.96 4.55 2.70
C GLY A 115 54.91 5.67 2.89
N ALA A 116 53.91 5.75 1.99
CA ALA A 116 52.84 6.76 2.03
C ALA A 116 51.55 6.24 2.71
N GLY A 117 51.59 5.09 3.39
CA GLY A 117 50.42 4.46 3.98
C GLY A 117 49.62 5.33 4.96
N ALA A 118 50.32 6.13 5.79
CA ALA A 118 49.68 7.00 6.77
C ALA A 118 48.88 8.15 6.12
N PHE A 119 49.37 8.70 5.01
CA PHE A 119 48.66 9.75 4.25
C PHE A 119 47.40 9.19 3.59
N VAL A 120 47.50 8.01 2.99
CA VAL A 120 46.35 7.37 2.36
C VAL A 120 45.31 6.92 3.39
N PHE A 121 45.76 6.52 4.59
CA PHE A 121 44.89 6.19 5.72
C PHE A 121 44.14 7.42 6.27
N ILE A 122 44.81 8.57 6.43
CA ILE A 122 44.14 9.79 6.90
C ILE A 122 43.11 10.31 5.89
N GLU A 123 43.36 10.12 4.59
CA GLU A 123 42.42 10.49 3.53
C GLU A 123 41.11 9.70 3.67
N MET A 124 41.18 8.39 3.88
CA MET A 124 39.99 7.55 4.10
C MET A 124 39.24 7.91 5.38
N LEU A 125 39.97 8.18 6.46
CA LEU A 125 39.38 8.68 7.71
C LEU A 125 38.69 10.03 7.54
N SER A 126 39.23 10.90 6.70
CA SER A 126 38.65 12.22 6.42
C SER A 126 37.38 12.10 5.58
N PHE A 127 37.37 11.19 4.60
CA PHE A 127 36.22 10.83 3.78
C PHE A 127 35.05 10.32 4.67
N VAL A 128 35.31 9.30 5.50
CA VAL A 128 34.32 8.79 6.46
C VAL A 128 33.92 9.85 7.49
N GLY A 129 34.89 10.65 7.97
CA GLY A 129 34.66 11.72 8.94
C GLY A 129 33.68 12.78 8.42
N LEU A 130 33.76 13.13 7.13
CA LEU A 130 32.84 14.07 6.49
C LEU A 130 31.41 13.53 6.51
N LEU A 131 31.21 12.24 6.23
CA LEU A 131 29.89 11.61 6.34
C LEU A 131 29.35 11.61 7.77
N VAL A 132 30.20 11.28 8.75
CA VAL A 132 29.81 11.27 10.17
C VAL A 132 29.36 12.67 10.60
N VAL A 133 30.08 13.71 10.21
CA VAL A 133 29.69 15.11 10.48
C VAL A 133 28.36 15.45 9.80
N GLY A 134 28.17 15.05 8.53
CA GLY A 134 26.92 15.25 7.80
C GLY A 134 25.73 14.54 8.45
N LEU A 135 25.93 13.31 8.92
CA LEU A 135 24.91 12.51 9.62
C LEU A 135 24.56 13.11 10.98
N ILE A 136 25.55 13.52 11.77
CA ILE A 136 25.33 14.20 13.05
C ILE A 136 24.53 15.49 12.81
N TYR A 137 24.88 16.27 11.80
CA TYR A 137 24.14 17.49 11.45
C TYR A 137 22.68 17.19 11.07
N ALA A 138 22.44 16.20 10.21
CA ALA A 138 21.09 15.79 9.81
C ALA A 138 20.26 15.28 11.01
N TRP A 139 20.90 14.53 11.91
CA TRP A 139 20.26 14.03 13.13
C TRP A 139 19.89 15.19 14.08
N LYS A 140 20.81 16.13 14.32
CA LYS A 140 20.52 17.32 15.14
C LYS A 140 19.42 18.19 14.53
N LYS A 141 19.29 18.22 13.21
CA LYS A 141 18.21 18.93 12.50
C LYS A 141 16.86 18.19 12.52
N GLY A 142 16.80 16.99 13.08
CA GLY A 142 15.56 16.21 13.18
C GLY A 142 15.08 15.67 11.84
N ALA A 143 15.96 15.53 10.85
CA ALA A 143 15.61 15.01 9.52
C ALA A 143 14.99 13.60 9.57
N LEU A 144 15.33 12.82 10.60
CA LEU A 144 14.82 11.46 10.84
C LEU A 144 13.55 11.40 11.70
N GLN A 145 13.05 12.53 12.21
CA GLN A 145 11.86 12.52 13.07
C GLN A 145 10.62 12.31 12.21
N TRP A 146 9.80 11.33 12.59
CA TRP A 146 8.53 11.10 11.95
C TRP A 146 7.51 12.13 12.43
N GLN A 147 6.61 12.54 11.54
CA GLN A 147 5.44 13.29 11.96
C GLN A 147 4.57 12.36 12.80
N ASP A 148 4.59 12.56 14.12
CA ASP A 148 3.55 12.02 14.98
C ASP A 148 2.24 12.62 14.48
N ASN A 149 1.40 11.78 13.88
CA ASN A 149 0.01 12.09 13.66
C ASN A 149 -0.61 12.20 15.04
N LYS A 150 -0.42 13.34 15.70
CA LYS A 150 -1.28 13.75 16.81
C LYS A 150 -2.66 13.73 16.19
N LEU A 151 -3.41 12.71 16.58
CA LEU A 151 -4.81 12.52 16.24
C LEU A 151 -5.42 13.91 16.24
N SER A 152 -5.71 14.45 15.06
CA SER A 152 -6.64 15.54 14.94
C SER A 152 -7.95 14.90 15.35
N ASN A 153 -8.17 14.74 16.66
CA ASN A 153 -9.46 14.40 17.21
C ASN A 153 -10.33 15.51 16.65
N PRO A 154 -11.14 15.24 15.61
CA PRO A 154 -11.97 16.28 15.05
C PRO A 154 -12.86 16.64 16.22
N VAL A 155 -12.70 17.88 16.70
CA VAL A 155 -13.36 18.42 17.88
C VAL A 155 -14.73 17.77 17.98
N MET A 156 -14.88 16.78 18.86
CA MET A 156 -16.17 16.39 19.37
C MET A 156 -16.64 17.68 20.02
N GLY A 157 -17.43 18.44 19.24
CA GLY A 157 -18.07 19.65 19.71
C GLY A 157 -18.65 19.29 21.06
N LYS A 158 -18.25 20.04 22.08
CA LYS A 158 -18.70 19.85 23.45
C LYS A 158 -20.22 19.70 23.38
N VAL A 159 -20.71 18.47 23.50
CA VAL A 159 -22.14 18.20 23.55
C VAL A 159 -22.52 18.69 24.92
N ASP A 160 -22.98 19.93 24.98
CA ASP A 160 -23.44 20.56 26.20
C ASP A 160 -24.57 19.69 26.75
N SER A 161 -24.29 18.96 27.83
CA SER A 161 -25.19 17.93 28.38
C SER A 161 -26.58 18.49 28.70
N ALA A 162 -26.68 19.80 28.95
CA ALA A 162 -27.94 20.52 29.13
C ALA A 162 -28.88 20.46 27.90
N ASN A 163 -28.34 20.40 26.68
CA ASN A 163 -29.15 20.33 25.45
C ASN A 163 -29.58 18.90 25.11
N MET A 164 -28.93 17.90 25.71
CA MET A 164 -29.29 16.49 25.53
C MET A 164 -30.48 16.11 26.41
N ASP A 165 -30.60 16.75 27.58
CA ASP A 165 -31.73 16.55 28.49
C ASP A 165 -33.02 17.17 27.96
N SER A 166 -32.97 18.37 27.35
CA SER A 166 -34.14 19.01 26.74
C SER A 166 -34.66 18.25 25.52
N ALA A 167 -33.76 17.82 24.63
CA ALA A 167 -34.14 17.04 23.44
C ALA A 167 -34.76 15.69 23.81
N ASN A 168 -34.30 15.06 24.89
CA ASN A 168 -34.86 13.80 25.37
C ASN A 168 -36.23 14.01 26.04
N MET A 169 -36.40 15.11 26.77
CA MET A 169 -37.66 15.48 27.42
C MET A 169 -38.75 15.86 26.40
N ASP A 170 -38.38 16.53 25.30
CA ASP A 170 -39.30 16.86 24.20
C ASP A 170 -39.75 15.61 23.44
N SER A 171 -38.83 14.67 23.21
CA SER A 171 -39.13 13.37 22.59
C SER A 171 -40.09 12.54 23.45
N ALA A 172 -39.88 12.51 24.77
CA ALA A 172 -40.75 11.80 25.71
C ALA A 172 -42.16 12.42 25.83
N ASN A 173 -42.26 13.76 25.84
CA ASN A 173 -43.54 14.48 25.85
C ASN A 173 -44.31 14.31 24.54
N SER A 174 -43.60 14.23 23.42
CA SER A 174 -44.21 13.96 22.11
C SER A 174 -44.81 12.55 22.07
N ALA A 175 -44.05 11.53 22.49
CA ALA A 175 -44.51 10.14 22.53
C ALA A 175 -45.75 9.94 23.42
N THR A 176 -45.78 10.57 24.60
CA THR A 176 -46.93 10.51 25.52
C THR A 176 -48.18 11.20 24.94
N ASN A 177 -48.01 12.33 24.24
CA ASN A 177 -49.13 12.99 23.55
C ASN A 177 -49.70 12.14 22.41
N PHE A 178 -48.86 11.42 21.65
CA PHE A 178 -49.33 10.48 20.63
C PHE A 178 -50.10 9.29 21.22
N ILE A 179 -49.66 8.76 22.37
CA ILE A 179 -50.37 7.68 23.06
C ILE A 179 -51.73 8.16 23.55
N ASN A 180 -51.81 9.33 24.18
CA ASN A 180 -53.09 9.89 24.65
C ASN A 180 -54.05 10.18 23.50
N LYS A 181 -53.53 10.70 22.38
CA LYS A 181 -54.32 10.94 21.16
C LYS A 181 -54.86 9.64 20.57
N SER A 182 -54.02 8.60 20.46
CA SER A 182 -54.47 7.30 19.93
C SER A 182 -55.46 6.60 20.87
N ALA A 183 -55.30 6.74 22.19
CA ALA A 183 -56.25 6.23 23.17
C ALA A 183 -57.62 6.92 23.08
N ALA A 184 -57.64 8.24 22.87
CA ALA A 184 -58.87 9.02 22.67
C ALA A 184 -59.59 8.62 21.37
N GLU A 185 -58.86 8.46 20.26
CA GLU A 185 -59.39 8.00 18.98
C GLU A 185 -59.97 6.58 19.07
N SER A 186 -59.31 5.69 19.82
CA SER A 186 -59.78 4.30 20.02
C SER A 186 -61.04 4.20 20.90
N SER A 187 -61.21 5.13 21.84
CA SER A 187 -62.40 5.20 22.72
C SER A 187 -63.61 5.73 21.94
N PHE A 188 -63.40 6.75 21.11
CA PHE A 188 -64.43 7.29 20.21
C PHE A 188 -64.89 6.27 19.13
N ALA A 189 -63.96 5.46 18.61
CA ALA A 189 -64.27 4.36 17.69
C ALA A 189 -65.09 3.23 18.35
N ARG A 190 -64.89 2.99 19.65
CA ARG A 190 -65.68 2.00 20.43
C ARG A 190 -67.11 2.49 20.71
N GLU A 191 -67.29 3.78 20.97
CA GLU A 191 -68.61 4.37 21.25
C GLU A 191 -69.50 4.45 20.00
N SER A 192 -68.93 4.80 18.85
CA SER A 192 -69.61 4.77 17.54
C SER A 192 -69.99 3.36 17.06
N SER A 193 -69.26 2.33 17.51
CA SER A 193 -69.58 0.93 17.21
C SER A 193 -70.76 0.39 18.06
N GLN A 194 -70.93 0.88 19.30
CA GLN A 194 -72.03 0.46 20.18
C GLN A 194 -73.38 1.07 19.78
N THR A 195 -73.40 2.31 19.28
CA THR A 195 -74.62 2.97 18.79
C THR A 195 -75.17 2.31 17.51
N HIS A 196 -74.29 1.82 16.64
CA HIS A 196 -74.69 1.06 15.44
C HIS A 196 -75.22 -0.35 15.77
N ALA A 197 -74.70 -1.01 16.81
CA ALA A 197 -75.16 -2.33 17.25
C ALA A 197 -76.56 -2.29 17.91
N HIS A 198 -76.88 -1.22 18.64
CA HIS A 198 -78.21 -1.04 19.22
C HIS A 198 -79.30 -0.72 18.17
N HIS A 199 -78.97 0.01 17.10
CA HIS A 199 -79.93 0.34 16.05
C HIS A 199 -80.30 -0.87 15.17
N THR A 200 -79.38 -1.83 14.98
CA THR A 200 -79.61 -3.02 14.16
C THR A 200 -80.42 -4.12 14.86
N GLN A 201 -80.48 -4.13 16.20
CA GLN A 201 -81.32 -5.08 16.94
C GLN A 201 -82.80 -4.65 17.04
N ASP A 202 -83.10 -3.35 17.02
CA ASP A 202 -84.49 -2.85 17.05
C ASP A 202 -85.25 -3.16 15.74
N ILE A 203 -84.56 -3.11 14.59
CA ILE A 203 -85.18 -3.46 13.29
C ILE A 203 -85.46 -4.97 13.18
N ARG A 204 -84.65 -5.82 13.82
CA ARG A 204 -84.87 -7.28 13.81
C ARG A 204 -85.98 -7.73 14.77
N SER A 205 -86.32 -6.93 15.77
CA SER A 205 -87.41 -7.20 16.73
C SER A 205 -88.81 -6.87 16.20
N LYS A 206 -88.94 -6.12 15.09
CA LYS A 206 -90.24 -5.69 14.54
C LYS A 206 -90.73 -6.53 13.34
N ASN A 207 -90.04 -7.62 13.02
CA ASN A 207 -90.32 -8.47 11.85
C ASN A 207 -90.48 -9.97 12.19
N VAL A 208 -90.90 -10.26 13.43
CA VAL A 208 -91.39 -11.59 13.87
C VAL A 208 -92.69 -11.39 14.63
#